data_AF-A0A2T0TRM7-F1
#
_entry.id   AF-A0A2T0TRM7-F1
#
_cell.length_a   1.000
_cell.length_b   1.000
_cell.length_c   1.000
_cell.angle_alpha   90.00
_cell.angle_beta   90.00
_cell.angle_gamma   90.00
#
_symmetry.space_group_name_H-M   'P 1'
#
loop_
_entity.id
_entity.type
_entity.pdbx_description
1 polymer ?
#
loop_
_entity_poly.entity_id
_entity_poly.type
_entity_poly.pdbx_seq_one_letter_code
_entity_poly.pdbx_strand_id
1 'polypeptide(L)' 'MRSESWSWHPYLYNPGYYDKTDVYYLETNLYNAKTEELIWAAQSETYDPSSITDFLKGYVKSNYERMQKDGLIGENAQ' A
#
# COMPACT_ATOMS: atom_id res chain seq x y z
N MET A 1 9.20 -6.66 -66.36
CA MET A 1 10.19 -6.83 -65.28
C MET A 1 10.90 -5.51 -65.04
N ARG A 2 10.64 -4.87 -63.90
CA ARG A 2 11.64 -4.26 -63.00
C ARG A 2 10.84 -3.53 -61.92
N SER A 3 10.80 -4.17 -60.76
CA SER A 3 10.12 -3.72 -59.55
C SER A 3 10.80 -2.48 -58.99
N GLU A 4 9.99 -1.50 -58.65
CA GLU A 4 10.34 -0.38 -57.78
C GLU A 4 10.63 -0.92 -56.37
N SER A 5 11.54 -0.27 -55.64
CA SER A 5 11.60 -0.40 -54.18
C SER A 5 12.15 0.89 -53.58
N TRP A 6 11.25 1.69 -53.01
CA TRP A 6 11.61 2.75 -52.08
C TRP A 6 11.62 2.16 -50.67
N SER A 7 12.80 2.10 -50.08
CA SER A 7 13.01 1.57 -48.72
C SER A 7 12.47 2.56 -47.68
N TRP A 8 11.24 2.35 -47.24
CA TRP A 8 10.68 3.00 -46.07
C TRP A 8 11.31 2.41 -44.80
N HIS A 9 11.95 3.25 -43.99
CA HIS A 9 12.53 2.87 -42.70
C HIS A 9 11.53 3.24 -41.59
N PRO A 10 10.88 2.27 -40.91
CA PRO A 10 10.02 2.60 -39.79
C PRO A 10 10.88 2.95 -38.57
N TYR A 11 10.71 4.17 -38.06
CA TYR A 11 11.20 4.56 -36.75
C TYR A 11 10.53 3.68 -35.69
N LEU A 12 11.31 2.81 -35.05
CA LEU A 12 10.88 2.04 -33.88
C LEU A 12 10.79 3.01 -32.69
N TYR A 13 9.62 3.61 -32.49
CA TYR A 13 9.32 4.32 -31.26
C TYR A 13 8.97 3.27 -30.20
N ASN A 14 9.94 2.92 -29.35
CA ASN A 14 9.67 2.07 -28.19
C ASN A 14 9.18 2.98 -27.05
N PRO A 15 7.88 2.97 -26.69
CA PRO A 15 7.43 3.74 -25.54
C PRO A 15 8.12 3.16 -24.31
N GLY A 16 8.97 3.96 -23.65
CA GLY A 16 9.56 3.59 -22.38
C GLY A 16 8.45 3.34 -21.38
N TYR A 17 8.29 2.09 -20.95
CA TYR A 17 7.38 1.73 -19.88
C TYR A 17 7.92 2.33 -18.59
N TYR A 18 7.29 3.43 -18.15
CA TYR A 18 7.43 3.87 -16.77
C TYR A 18 6.49 3.02 -15.94
N ASP A 19 7.03 2.03 -15.23
CA ASP A 19 6.29 1.35 -14.18
C ASP A 19 6.03 2.37 -13.07
N LYS A 20 4.76 2.64 -12.78
CA LYS A 20 4.37 3.49 -11.65
C LYS A 20 4.31 2.62 -10.42
N THR A 21 5.24 2.83 -9.48
CA THR A 21 5.17 2.23 -8.15
C THR A 21 4.36 3.13 -7.24
N ASP A 22 3.23 2.61 -6.73
CA ASP A 22 2.47 3.28 -5.68
C ASP A 22 3.03 2.93 -4.31
N VAL A 23 3.25 3.94 -3.47
CA VAL A 23 3.72 3.78 -2.09
C VAL A 23 2.62 4.25 -1.14
N TYR A 24 2.25 3.38 -0.20
CA TYR A 24 1.19 3.65 0.77
C TYR A 24 1.77 3.74 2.17
N TYR A 25 1.50 4.85 2.85
CA TYR A 25 1.84 5.10 4.24
C TYR A 25 0.57 5.03 5.08
N LEU A 26 0.61 4.25 6.17
CA LEU A 26 -0.48 4.15 7.13
C LEU A 26 0.00 4.50 8.52
N GLU A 27 -0.76 5.36 9.19
CA GLU A 27 -0.53 5.75 10.57
C GLU A 27 -1.77 5.44 11.40
N THR A 28 -1.57 4.77 12.52
CA THR A 28 -2.62 4.42 13.49
C THR A 28 -2.25 5.03 14.83
N ASN A 29 -3.15 5.84 15.40
CA ASN A 29 -2.98 6.44 16.72
C ASN A 29 -4.16 6.07 17.62
N LEU A 30 -3.88 5.72 18.87
CA LEU A 30 -4.86 5.44 19.90
C LEU A 30 -4.69 6.45 21.03
N TYR A 31 -5.80 7.08 21.42
CA TYR A 31 -5.83 8.12 22.45
C TYR A 31 -6.69 7.71 23.63
N ASN A 32 -6.33 8.17 24.82
CA ASN A 32 -7.21 8.14 25.97
C ASN A 32 -8.33 9.18 25.78
N ALA A 33 -9.58 8.72 25.69
CA ALA A 33 -10.72 9.58 25.40
C ALA A 33 -11.02 10.64 26.48
N LYS A 34 -10.49 10.50 27.70
CA LYS A 34 -10.71 11.46 28.80
C LYS A 34 -9.60 12.51 28.88
N THR A 35 -8.36 12.10 28.65
CA THR A 35 -7.17 12.97 28.82
C THR A 35 -6.61 13.47 27.50
N GLU A 36 -7.10 12.96 26.37
CA GLU A 36 -6.60 13.22 25.01
C GLU A 36 -5.15 12.79 24.79
N GLU A 37 -4.59 12.02 25.72
CA GLU A 37 -3.22 11.55 25.66
C GLU A 37 -3.07 10.45 24.60
N LEU A 38 -2.03 10.55 23.77
CA LEU A 38 -1.64 9.48 22.86
C LEU A 38 -1.06 8.32 23.67
N ILE A 39 -1.76 7.18 23.67
CA ILE A 39 -1.37 6.00 24.46
C ILE A 39 -0.74 4.90 23.61
N TRP A 40 -0.90 4.95 22.29
CA TRP A 40 -0.25 4.01 21.37
C TRP A 40 -0.23 4.56 19.95
N ALA A 41 0.81 4.22 19.19
CA ALA A 41 0.92 4.55 17.77
C ALA A 41 1.61 3.43 16.99
N ALA A 42 1.26 3.29 15.71
CA ALA A 42 1.99 2.45 14.75
C ALA A 42 1.99 3.09 13.37
N GLN A 43 3.06 2.83 12.62
CA GLN A 43 3.20 3.24 11.23
C GLN A 43 3.56 2.02 10.37
N SER A 44 3.06 1.99 9.14
CA SER A 44 3.50 1.02 8.13
C SER A 44 3.66 1.67 6.77
N GLU A 45 4.52 1.07 5.96
CA GLU A 45 4.80 1.45 4.59
C GLU A 45 4.71 0.19 3.72
N THR A 46 4.02 0.28 2.58
CA THR A 46 3.98 -0.81 1.60
C THR A 46 4.15 -0.29 0.18
N TYR A 47 4.82 -1.09 -0.64
CA TYR A 47 5.15 -0.80 -2.03
C TYR A 47 4.35 -1.74 -2.91
N ASP A 48 3.57 -1.17 -3.83
CA ASP A 48 2.85 -1.90 -4.89
C ASP A 48 2.19 -3.22 -4.39
N PRO A 49 1.32 -3.16 -3.36
CA PRO A 49 0.67 -4.36 -2.88
C PRO A 49 -0.22 -4.93 -3.98
N SER A 50 -0.08 -6.22 -4.27
CA SER A 50 -0.92 -6.92 -5.26
C SER A 50 -2.43 -6.77 -5.01
N SER A 51 -2.80 -6.53 -3.74
CA SER A 51 -4.12 -6.12 -3.29
C SER A 51 -3.99 -5.19 -2.08
N ILE A 52 -4.23 -3.89 -2.29
CA ILE A 52 -4.25 -2.90 -1.19
C ILE A 52 -5.28 -3.27 -0.11
N THR A 53 -6.41 -3.87 -0.50
CA THR A 53 -7.46 -4.29 0.42
C THR A 53 -7.01 -5.39 1.37
N ASP A 54 -6.28 -6.39 0.88
CA ASP A 54 -5.83 -7.49 1.73
C ASP A 54 -4.68 -7.07 2.65
N PHE A 55 -3.79 -6.19 2.16
CA PHE A 55 -2.80 -5.53 3.00
C PHE A 55 -3.46 -4.77 4.15
N LEU A 56 -4.47 -3.94 3.86
CA LEU A 56 -5.20 -3.16 4.87
C LEU A 56 -5.88 -4.06 5.91
N LYS A 57 -6.54 -5.14 5.47
CA LYS A 57 -7.17 -6.10 6.39
C LYS A 57 -6.15 -6.74 7.33
N GLY A 58 -5.01 -7.18 6.79
CA GLY A 58 -3.92 -7.77 7.57
C GLY A 58 -3.35 -6.77 8.58
N TYR A 59 -3.05 -5.55 8.11
CA TYR A 59 -2.51 -4.47 8.94
C TYR A 59 -3.43 -4.11 10.11
N VAL A 60 -4.74 -3.90 9.85
CA VAL A 60 -5.73 -3.61 10.90
C VAL A 60 -5.82 -4.75 11.90
N LYS A 61 -5.87 -6.00 11.42
CA LYS A 61 -5.93 -7.18 12.29
C LYS A 61 -4.69 -7.26 13.20
N SER A 62 -3.49 -7.09 12.64
CA SER A 62 -2.24 -7.16 13.41
C SER A 62 -2.14 -6.03 14.45
N ASN A 63 -2.56 -4.82 14.11
CA ASN A 63 -2.60 -3.71 15.07
C ASN A 63 -3.58 -4.01 16.21
N TYR A 64 -4.77 -4.51 15.89
CA TYR A 64 -5.78 -4.88 16.87
C TYR A 64 -5.27 -5.97 17.83
N GLU A 65 -4.75 -7.08 17.32
CA GLU A 65 -4.18 -8.16 18.14
C GLU A 65 -3.04 -7.66 19.04
N ARG A 66 -2.21 -6.74 18.53
CA ARG A 66 -1.14 -6.13 19.32
C ARG A 66 -1.70 -5.26 20.44
N MET A 67 -2.68 -4.41 20.18
CA MET A 67 -3.30 -3.57 21.20
C MET A 67 -3.98 -4.40 22.30
N GLN A 68 -4.57 -5.55 21.96
CA GLN A 68 -5.13 -6.49 22.94
C GLN A 68 -4.04 -7.09 23.82
N LYS A 69 -2.95 -7.58 23.20
CA LYS A 69 -1.81 -8.14 23.93
C LYS A 69 -1.16 -7.13 24.87
N ASP A 70 -1.11 -5.87 24.45
CA ASP A 70 -0.57 -4.77 25.24
C ASP A 70 -1.59 -4.26 26.30
N GLY A 71 -2.80 -4.84 26.37
CA GLY A 71 -3.82 -4.53 27.37
C GLY A 71 -4.52 -3.18 27.17
N LEU A 72 -4.40 -2.59 25.98
CA LEU A 72 -4.91 -1.25 25.66
C LEU A 72 -6.39 -1.27 25.28
N ILE A 73 -6.85 -2.37 24.70
CA ILE A 73 -8.24 -2.61 24.31
C ILE A 73 -8.67 -4.00 24.77
N GLY A 74 -9.98 -4.18 24.98
CA GLY A 74 -10.53 -5.47 25.41
C GLY A 74 -10.46 -6.55 24.34
N GLU A 75 -10.59 -7.81 24.76
CA GLU A 75 -11.03 -8.86 23.84
C GLU A 75 -12.48 -8.59 23.44
N ASN A 76 -12.74 -8.45 22.13
CA ASN A 76 -14.11 -8.40 21.64
C ASN A 76 -14.82 -9.68 22.11
N ALA A 77 -15.80 -9.51 22.99
CA ALA A 77 -16.87 -10.46 23.15
C ALA A 77 -17.80 -10.32 21.94
N GLN A 78 -17.57 -11.18 20.93
CA GLN A 78 -18.41 -11.45 19.75
C GLN A 78 -18.81 -10.28 18.85
#